data_AF-W2NNM5-F1
#
_entry.id   AF-W2NNM5-F1
#
_cell.length_a   1.000
_cell.length_b   1.000
_cell.length_c   1.000
_cell.angle_alpha   90.00
_cell.angle_beta   90.00
_cell.angle_gamma   90.00
#
_symmetry.space_group_name_H-M   'P 1'
#
loop_
_entity.id
_entity.type
_entity.pdbx_description
1 polymer ?
#
loop_
_entity_poly.entity_id
_entity_poly.type
_entity_poly.pdbx_seq_one_letter_code
_entity_poly.pdbx_strand_id
1 'polypeptide(L)'
;MESTRRNLATVRDMEIVTKAVERSINDELLERFGAILDRWTHCSNHYLAVQACYDKDGVRHCLLLYMVPIINGPDDRLNAENYMCALASFLPFF
;
A
#
# COMPACT_ATOMS: atom_id res chain seq x y z
N MET A 1 26.88 12.61 15.38
CA MET A 1 26.88 11.22 15.86
C MET A 1 25.56 10.83 16.54
N GLU A 2 25.01 11.66 17.44
CA GLU A 2 23.68 11.47 18.07
C GLU A 2 22.51 11.43 17.07
N SER A 3 22.50 12.36 16.09
CA SER A 3 21.45 12.48 15.07
C SER A 3 21.36 11.24 14.17
N THR A 4 22.50 10.72 13.73
CA THR A 4 22.58 9.48 12.94
C THR A 4 22.10 8.26 13.73
N ARG A 5 22.37 8.20 15.04
CA ARG A 5 21.89 7.11 15.92
C ARG A 5 20.39 7.18 16.17
N ARG A 6 19.81 8.38 16.31
CA ARG A 6 18.34 8.56 16.40
C ARG A 6 17.64 8.16 15.10
N ASN A 7 18.19 8.54 13.95
CA ASN A 7 17.63 8.16 12.65
C ASN A 7 17.70 6.64 12.40
N LEU A 8 18.77 5.97 12.85
CA LEU A 8 18.88 4.52 12.75
C LEU A 8 17.89 3.79 13.67
N ALA A 9 17.66 4.31 14.88
CA ALA A 9 16.66 3.77 15.81
C ALA A 9 15.25 3.89 15.22
N THR A 10 14.88 5.05 14.66
CA THR A 10 13.57 5.24 14.03
C THR A 10 13.34 4.36 12.80
N VAL A 11 14.38 4.11 11.99
CA VAL A 11 14.28 3.20 10.84
C VAL A 11 14.07 1.76 11.31
N ARG A 12 14.80 1.33 12.35
CA ARG A 12 14.65 0.00 12.94
C ARG A 12 13.26 -0.19 13.55
N ASP A 13 12.72 0.83 14.21
CA ASP A 13 11.38 0.79 14.80
C ASP A 13 10.31 0.66 13.72
N MET A 14 10.43 1.42 12.61
CA MET A 14 9.51 1.31 11.48
C MET A 14 9.61 -0.05 10.78
N GLU A 15 10.81 -0.63 10.64
CA GLU A 15 10.97 -1.98 10.10
C GLU A 15 10.27 -3.04 10.97
N ILE A 16 10.37 -2.92 12.29
CA ILE A 16 9.68 -3.82 13.22
C ILE A 16 8.16 -3.69 13.08
N VAL A 17 7.66 -2.45 13.01
CA VAL A 17 6.22 -2.18 12.82
C VAL A 17 5.75 -2.76 11.49
N THR A 18 6.48 -2.54 10.40
CA THR A 18 6.14 -3.09 9.08
C THR A 18 6.04 -4.61 9.12
N LYS A 19 7.03 -5.30 9.69
CA LYS A 19 7.00 -6.78 9.80
C LYS A 19 5.86 -7.28 10.68
N ALA A 20 5.51 -6.55 11.74
CA ALA A 20 4.38 -6.90 12.59
C ALA A 20 3.04 -6.76 11.85
N VAL A 21 2.90 -5.68 11.06
CA VAL A 21 1.73 -5.46 10.21
C VAL A 21 1.63 -6.53 9.13
N GLU A 22 2.71 -6.81 8.40
CA GLU A 22 2.74 -7.86 7.36
C GLU A 22 2.30 -9.22 7.90
N ARG A 23 2.78 -9.61 9.10
CA ARG A 23 2.34 -10.85 9.76
C ARG A 23 0.86 -10.82 10.09
N SER A 24 0.36 -9.73 10.68
CA SER A 24 -1.07 -9.59 11.01
C SER A 24 -1.93 -9.68 9.76
N ILE A 25 -1.49 -9.07 8.65
CA ILE A 25 -2.19 -9.13 7.36
C ILE A 25 -2.21 -10.58 6.87
N ASN A 26 -1.07 -11.27 6.89
CA ASN A 26 -0.98 -12.66 6.45
C ASN A 26 -1.81 -13.62 7.30
N ASP A 27 -1.93 -13.39 8.61
CA ASP A 27 -2.77 -14.18 9.51
C ASP A 27 -4.27 -13.91 9.29
N GLU A 28 -4.62 -12.72 8.78
CA GLU A 28 -5.99 -12.29 8.52
C GLU A 28 -6.47 -12.68 7.10
N LEU A 29 -5.60 -12.58 6.10
CA LEU A 29 -5.93 -12.77 4.69
C LEU A 29 -6.24 -14.24 4.38
N LEU A 30 -7.34 -14.49 3.67
CA LEU A 30 -7.64 -15.82 3.13
C LEU A 30 -6.69 -16.16 1.98
N GLU A 31 -6.45 -17.46 1.75
CA GLU A 31 -5.69 -17.96 0.59
C GLU A 31 -6.26 -17.48 -0.76
N ARG A 32 -7.55 -17.09 -0.77
CA ARG A 32 -8.21 -16.44 -1.90
C ARG A 32 -8.93 -15.20 -1.44
N PHE A 33 -8.59 -14.08 -2.07
CA PHE A 33 -9.25 -12.78 -1.88
C PHE A 33 -9.42 -12.10 -3.23
N GLY A 34 -10.39 -11.19 -3.32
CA GLY A 34 -10.50 -10.29 -4.47
C GLY A 34 -9.68 -9.02 -4.22
N ALA A 35 -8.97 -8.52 -5.23
CA ALA A 35 -8.32 -7.22 -5.15
C ALA A 35 -9.21 -6.13 -5.76
N ILE A 36 -9.31 -4.98 -5.09
CA ILE A 36 -9.99 -3.78 -5.57
C ILE A 36 -8.96 -2.70 -5.78
N LEU A 37 -8.96 -2.15 -6.99
CA LEU A 37 -8.20 -0.97 -7.35
C LEU A 37 -9.09 0.24 -7.12
N ASP A 38 -8.71 1.07 -6.16
CA ASP A 38 -9.43 2.29 -5.81
C ASP A 38 -8.56 3.52 -6.08
N ARG A 39 -9.22 4.58 -6.55
CA ARG A 39 -8.59 5.88 -6.73
C ARG A 39 -8.81 6.69 -5.47
N TRP A 40 -7.76 6.88 -4.69
CA TRP A 40 -7.81 7.75 -3.52
C TRP A 40 -7.34 9.15 -3.86
N THR A 41 -7.97 10.17 -3.29
CA THR A 41 -7.50 11.57 -3.41
C THR A 41 -7.50 12.22 -2.03
N HIS A 42 -6.39 12.85 -1.67
CA HIS A 42 -6.27 13.68 -0.48
C HIS A 42 -5.66 15.03 -0.86
N CYS A 43 -6.44 16.10 -0.72
CA CYS A 43 -6.11 17.42 -1.26
C CYS A 43 -5.81 17.35 -2.77
N SER A 44 -4.62 17.78 -3.18
CA SER A 44 -4.14 17.74 -4.58
C SER A 44 -3.45 16.42 -4.95
N ASN A 45 -3.32 15.49 -4.01
CA ASN A 45 -2.55 14.27 -4.22
C ASN A 45 -3.48 13.12 -4.60
N HIS A 46 -3.15 12.46 -5.71
CA HIS A 46 -3.90 11.33 -6.22
C HIS A 46 -3.09 10.06 -6.08
N TYR A 47 -3.74 9.03 -5.57
CA TYR A 47 -3.13 7.74 -5.27
C TYR A 47 -3.93 6.62 -5.91
N LEU A 48 -3.21 5.56 -6.25
CA LEU A 48 -3.78 4.26 -6.49
C LEU A 48 -3.68 3.48 -5.18
N ALA A 49 -4.83 3.08 -4.65
CA ALA A 49 -4.94 2.18 -3.52
C ALA A 49 -5.33 0.79 -4.02
N VAL A 50 -4.68 -0.24 -3.50
CA VAL A 50 -5.05 -1.64 -3.73
C VAL A 50 -5.52 -2.23 -2.42
N GLN A 51 -6.75 -2.71 -2.39
CA GLN A 51 -7.35 -3.33 -1.22
C GLN A 51 -7.66 -4.80 -1.50
N ALA A 52 -7.33 -5.69 -0.58
CA ALA A 52 -7.86 -7.04 -0.57
C ALA A 52 -9.23 -7.03 0.09
N CYS A 53 -10.26 -7.47 -0.62
CA CYS A 53 -11.59 -7.68 -0.06
C CYS A 53 -11.93 -9.16 -0.05
N TYR A 54 -12.42 -9.62 1.09
CA TYR A 54 -12.81 -11.01 1.32
C TYR A 54 -14.04 -11.05 2.24
N ASP A 55 -14.78 -12.15 2.18
CA ASP A 55 -15.88 -12.42 3.10
C ASP A 55 -15.36 -13.29 4.26
N LYS A 56 -15.70 -12.90 5.48
CA LYS A 56 -15.46 -13.69 6.67
C LYS A 56 -16.75 -13.70 7.48
N ASP A 57 -17.33 -14.88 7.63
CA ASP A 57 -18.57 -15.10 8.38
C ASP A 57 -19.75 -14.22 7.91
N GLY A 58 -19.85 -13.93 6.61
CA GLY A 58 -20.89 -13.09 6.01
C GLY A 58 -20.65 -11.58 6.17
N VAL A 59 -19.49 -11.19 6.68
CA VAL A 59 -19.05 -9.80 6.77
C VAL A 59 -17.96 -9.56 5.73
N ARG A 60 -18.12 -8.51 4.93
CA ARG A 60 -17.10 -8.08 3.99
C ARG A 60 -16.00 -7.30 4.72
N HIS A 61 -14.79 -7.81 4.63
CA HIS A 61 -13.58 -7.12 5.06
C HIS A 61 -12.85 -6.56 3.84
N CYS A 62 -12.27 -5.37 3.97
CA CYS A 62 -11.41 -4.77 2.95
C CYS A 62 -10.16 -4.18 3.62
N LEU A 63 -9.00 -4.71 3.27
CA LEU A 63 -7.72 -4.38 3.86
C LEU A 63 -6.83 -3.70 2.83
N LEU A 64 -6.23 -2.56 3.17
CA LEU A 64 -5.29 -1.84 2.29
C LEU A 64 -3.95 -2.59 2.21
N LEU A 65 -3.62 -3.07 1.01
CA LEU A 65 -2.37 -3.79 0.74
C LEU A 65 -1.27 -2.88 0.19
N TYR A 66 -1.66 -1.90 -0.62
CA TYR A 66 -0.72 -1.02 -1.29
C TYR A 66 -1.32 0.34 -1.56
N MET A 67 -0.51 1.38 -1.48
CA MET A 67 -0.91 2.74 -1.80
C MET A 67 0.29 3.44 -2.42
N VAL A 68 0.12 3.95 -3.64
CA VAL A 68 1.18 4.67 -4.34
C VAL A 68 0.65 5.96 -4.96
N PRO A 69 1.37 7.08 -4.85
CA PRO A 69 1.07 8.28 -5.61
C PRO A 69 1.13 8.03 -7.12
N ILE A 70 0.15 8.55 -7.84
CA ILE A 70 0.07 8.49 -9.32
C ILE A 70 0.83 9.67 -9.95
N ILE A 71 0.91 10.78 -9.24
CA ILE A 71 1.68 11.96 -9.63
C ILE A 71 2.91 12.02 -8.71
N ASN A 72 4.07 11.67 -9.26
CA ASN A 72 5.36 11.65 -8.57
C ASN A 72 6.29 12.79 -9.02
N GLY A 73 6.04 13.38 -10.18
CA GLY A 73 6.80 14.50 -10.74
C GLY A 73 5.93 15.54 -11.44
N PRO A 74 6.51 16.70 -11.82
CA PRO A 74 5.79 17.79 -12.48
C PRO A 74 5.25 17.42 -13.87
N ASP A 75 5.84 16.42 -14.53
CA ASP A 75 5.40 15.93 -15.84
C ASP A 75 4.34 14.82 -15.73
N ASP A 76 4.11 14.29 -14.52
CA ASP A 76 3.14 13.22 -14.30
C ASP A 76 1.72 13.74 -14.43
N ARG A 77 0.86 12.91 -15.05
CA ARG A 77 -0.52 13.24 -15.32
C ARG A 77 -1.45 12.16 -14.79
N LEU A 78 -2.71 12.54 -14.59
CA LEU A 78 -3.79 11.60 -14.27
C LEU A 78 -4.26 10.90 -15.56
N ASN A 79 -3.37 10.13 -16.18
CA ASN A 79 -3.62 9.38 -17.41
C ASN A 79 -3.46 7.87 -17.18
N ALA A 80 -4.00 7.05 -18.08
CA ALA A 80 -3.96 5.60 -17.95
C ALA A 80 -2.53 5.04 -17.84
N GLU A 81 -1.54 5.67 -18.48
CA GLU A 81 -0.14 5.24 -18.44
C GLU A 81 0.41 5.28 -17.01
N ASN A 82 0.25 6.39 -16.29
CA ASN A 82 0.75 6.51 -14.93
C ASN A 82 0.01 5.57 -13.95
N TYR A 83 -1.28 5.32 -14.19
CA TYR A 83 -2.01 4.27 -13.45
C TYR A 83 -1.45 2.88 -13.71
N MET A 84 -1.12 2.56 -14.97
CA MET A 84 -0.52 1.26 -15.32
C MET A 84 0.88 1.11 -14.74
N CYS A 85 1.68 2.17 -14.69
CA CYS A 85 2.97 2.17 -14.00
C CYS A 85 2.81 1.91 -12.50
N ALA A 86 1.86 2.58 -11.85
CA ALA A 86 1.53 2.39 -10.44
C ALA A 86 1.02 0.96 -10.13
N LEU A 87 0.28 0.34 -11.07
CA LEU A 87 -0.13 -1.06 -10.96
C LEU A 87 1.05 -2.01 -11.17
N ALA A 88 1.88 -1.76 -12.18
CA ALA A 88 3.03 -2.59 -12.49
C ALA A 88 4.06 -2.61 -11.36
N SER A 89 4.15 -1.54 -10.55
CA SER A 89 5.00 -1.55 -9.35
C SER A 89 4.43 -2.37 -8.19
N PHE A 90 3.13 -2.68 -8.21
CA PHE A 90 2.47 -3.53 -7.21
C PHE A 90 2.49 -5.02 -7.56
N LEU A 91 2.36 -5.37 -8.84
CA LEU A 91 2.23 -6.77 -9.28
C LEU A 91 3.36 -7.71 -8.81
N PRO A 92 4.65 -7.30 -8.73
CA PRO A 92 5.72 -8.20 -8.29
C PRO A 92 5.60 -8.72 -6.84
N PHE A 93 4.68 -8.17 -6.05
CA PHE A 93 4.44 -8.60 -4.67
C PHE A 93 3.44 -9.79 -4.56
N PHE A 94 2.89 -10.28 -5.69
CA PHE A 94 1.97 -11.43 -5.80
C PHE A 94 2.39 -12.39 -6.91
#